data_AF-A0A1H0UUG8-F1
#
_entry.id   AF-A0A1H0UUG8-F1
#
_cell.length_a   1.000
_cell.length_b   1.000
_cell.length_c   1.000
_cell.angle_alpha   90.00
_cell.angle_beta   90.00
_cell.angle_gamma   90.00
#
_symmetry.space_group_name_H-M   'P 1'
#
loop_
_entity.id
_entity.type
_entity.pdbx_description
1 polymer ?
#
loop_
_entity_poly.entity_id
_entity_poly.type
_entity_poly.pdbx_seq_one_letter_code
_entity_poly.pdbx_strand_id
1 'polypeptide(L)'
;MPINRQSLTKDGFTGFRLLGELDINRIPQKPGIFAVLKPEGYRPQFLARSTAGVFKKKDPTLKAETLGAEWVDGADVLFVGKAGPGSKGNRGLRRQIQEFVDFGAGKPPGHWDGRLIWQLAAAGTLIIAWKELPVEQLNAAEAGYHAAFVEEYGRLPYANLVQARVKGKE
;
A
#
# COMPACT_ATOMS: atom_id res chain seq x y z
N MET A 1 -12.20 -15.41 2.35
CA MET A 1 -12.99 -14.36 3.05
C MET A 1 -12.52 -13.05 2.46
N PRO A 2 -13.42 -12.18 1.98
CA PRO A 2 -13.01 -11.00 1.24
C PRO A 2 -12.15 -10.07 2.11
N ILE A 3 -11.00 -9.68 1.58
CA ILE A 3 -10.10 -8.71 2.21
C ILE A 3 -10.67 -7.32 1.91
N ASN A 4 -11.38 -6.75 2.88
CA ASN A 4 -12.12 -5.50 2.75
C ASN A 4 -12.09 -4.72 4.08
N ARG A 5 -12.73 -3.55 4.11
CA ARG A 5 -12.76 -2.69 5.29
C ARG A 5 -13.25 -3.41 6.55
N GLN A 6 -14.30 -4.24 6.44
CA GLN A 6 -14.87 -4.93 7.60
C GLN A 6 -13.93 -6.01 8.15
N SER A 7 -13.35 -6.83 7.27
CA SER A 7 -12.40 -7.88 7.69
C SER A 7 -11.11 -7.28 8.25
N LEU A 8 -10.57 -6.21 7.65
CA LEU A 8 -9.41 -5.49 8.19
C LEU A 8 -9.72 -4.84 9.56
N THR A 9 -10.92 -4.28 9.75
CA THR A 9 -11.32 -3.71 11.05
C THR A 9 -11.35 -4.80 12.12
N LYS A 10 -11.96 -5.95 11.84
CA LYS A 10 -11.98 -7.11 12.77
C LYS A 10 -10.59 -7.63 13.08
N ASP A 11 -9.69 -7.55 12.10
CA ASP A 11 -8.29 -7.94 12.25
C ASP A 11 -7.42 -6.84 12.92
N GLY A 12 -8.01 -5.72 13.35
CA GLY A 12 -7.33 -4.71 14.17
C GLY A 12 -6.68 -3.57 13.38
N PHE A 13 -7.00 -3.40 12.10
CA PHE A 13 -6.66 -2.18 11.38
C PHE A 13 -7.48 -1.00 11.90
N THR A 14 -6.83 0.17 11.92
CA THR A 14 -7.40 1.45 12.32
C THR A 14 -7.03 2.53 11.30
N GLY A 15 -7.31 3.80 11.60
CA GLY A 15 -7.02 4.91 10.71
C GLY A 15 -8.17 5.18 9.75
N PHE A 16 -8.36 4.31 8.75
CA PHE A 16 -9.36 4.44 7.68
C PHE A 16 -9.62 5.92 7.29
N ARG A 17 -8.57 6.61 6.81
CA ARG A 17 -8.60 8.02 6.41
C ARG A 17 -8.36 8.16 4.91
N LEU A 18 -8.90 9.21 4.31
CA LEU A 18 -8.57 9.56 2.94
C LEU A 18 -7.09 9.97 2.85
N LEU A 19 -6.39 9.55 1.80
CA LEU A 19 -4.99 9.93 1.58
C LEU A 19 -4.83 11.45 1.46
N GLY A 20 -5.79 12.14 0.83
CA GLY A 20 -5.77 13.59 0.66
C GLY A 20 -6.02 14.40 1.95
N GLU A 21 -6.56 13.77 2.99
CA GLU A 21 -6.89 14.42 4.28
C GLU A 21 -6.05 13.86 5.43
N LEU A 22 -4.97 13.15 5.10
CA LEU A 22 -4.19 12.40 6.07
C LEU A 22 -3.31 13.32 6.93
N ASP A 23 -3.67 13.47 8.20
CA ASP A 23 -2.78 14.03 9.21
C ASP A 23 -1.78 12.96 9.68
N ILE A 24 -0.54 13.08 9.19
CA ILE A 24 0.55 12.15 9.47
C ILE A 24 0.87 12.05 10.98
N ASN A 25 0.64 13.11 11.76
CA ASN A 25 0.92 13.10 13.20
C ASN A 25 0.01 12.15 13.99
N ARG A 26 -1.17 11.82 13.44
CA ARG A 26 -2.11 10.86 14.04
C ARG A 26 -1.72 9.40 13.82
N ILE A 27 -0.73 9.14 12.97
CA ILE A 27 -0.26 7.79 12.70
C ILE A 27 0.71 7.37 13.82
N PRO A 28 0.60 6.15 14.37
CA PRO A 28 1.57 5.62 15.34
C PRO A 28 2.99 5.62 14.79
N GLN A 29 3.97 5.83 15.67
CA GLN A 29 5.39 5.71 15.31
C GLN A 29 5.89 4.26 15.34
N LYS A 30 5.09 3.33 15.86
CA LYS A 30 5.48 1.93 15.99
C LYS A 30 5.54 1.22 14.64
N PRO A 31 6.27 0.09 14.56
CA PRO A 31 6.22 -0.77 13.39
C PRO A 31 4.82 -1.34 13.15
N GLY A 32 4.56 -1.73 11.91
CA GLY A 32 3.26 -2.25 11.53
C GLY A 32 3.13 -2.49 10.04
N ILE A 33 1.89 -2.75 9.63
CA ILE A 33 1.48 -2.89 8.25
C ILE A 33 0.39 -1.86 7.94
N PHE A 34 0.31 -1.45 6.68
CA PHE A 34 -0.71 -0.54 6.20
C PHE A 34 -1.29 -1.03 4.88
N ALA A 35 -2.55 -0.69 4.65
CA ALA A 35 -3.28 -1.04 3.44
C ALA A 35 -3.91 0.21 2.84
N VAL A 36 -3.93 0.27 1.50
CA VAL A 36 -4.67 1.27 0.73
C VAL A 36 -5.89 0.59 0.14
N LEU A 37 -7.06 1.18 0.33
CA LEU A 37 -8.35 0.67 -0.10
C LEU A 37 -9.03 1.67 -1.03
N LYS A 38 -9.84 1.15 -1.95
CA LYS A 38 -10.79 1.98 -2.70
C LYS A 38 -12.03 2.29 -1.86
N PRO A 39 -12.65 3.48 -1.99
CA PRO A 39 -13.98 3.72 -1.46
C PRO A 39 -15.04 2.90 -2.22
N GLU A 40 -16.24 2.82 -1.64
CA GLU A 40 -17.38 2.18 -2.30
C GLU A 40 -17.70 2.88 -3.64
N GLY A 41 -18.07 2.11 -4.66
CA GLY A 41 -18.39 2.64 -5.99
C GLY A 41 -17.19 3.16 -6.80
N TYR A 42 -15.96 3.09 -6.26
CA TYR A 42 -14.77 3.57 -6.97
C TYR A 42 -14.59 2.86 -8.33
N ARG A 43 -14.24 3.65 -9.34
CA ARG A 43 -13.88 3.19 -10.68
C ARG A 43 -12.48 3.71 -11.01
N PRO A 44 -11.56 2.84 -11.44
CA PRO A 44 -10.22 3.29 -11.77
C PRO A 44 -10.26 4.21 -12.99
N GLN A 45 -9.61 5.36 -12.87
CA GLN A 45 -9.27 6.21 -13.99
C GLN A 45 -7.76 6.44 -13.92
N PHE A 46 -7.06 6.15 -15.01
CA PHE A 46 -5.62 6.25 -15.05
C PHE A 46 -5.17 7.58 -15.64
N LEU A 47 -4.23 8.24 -14.97
CA LEU A 47 -3.58 9.43 -15.47
C LEU A 47 -2.63 9.07 -16.62
N ALA A 48 -2.45 9.99 -17.57
CA ALA A 48 -1.45 9.85 -18.64
C ALA A 48 -0.01 9.89 -18.10
N ARG A 49 0.21 10.55 -16.95
CA ARG A 49 1.49 10.63 -16.25
C ARG A 49 1.28 10.36 -14.77
N SER A 50 2.20 9.62 -14.16
CA SER A 50 2.17 9.38 -12.73
C SER A 50 2.54 10.64 -11.96
N THR A 51 1.92 10.83 -10.80
CA THR A 51 2.29 11.88 -9.82
C THR A 51 3.48 11.46 -8.96
N ALA A 52 3.84 10.17 -9.01
CA ALA A 52 4.95 9.64 -8.24
C ALA A 52 6.30 10.29 -8.60
N GLY A 53 7.18 10.44 -7.61
CA GLY A 53 8.53 10.95 -7.81
C GLY A 53 9.42 10.05 -8.66
N VAL A 54 10.42 10.64 -9.31
CA VAL A 54 11.42 9.88 -10.08
C VAL A 54 12.35 9.13 -9.12
N PHE A 55 12.60 7.84 -9.37
CA PHE A 55 13.53 7.02 -8.57
C PHE A 55 14.69 6.53 -9.42
N LYS A 56 15.93 6.86 -9.04
CA LYS A 56 17.15 6.45 -9.77
C LYS A 56 17.05 6.74 -11.29
N LYS A 57 16.55 7.93 -11.65
CA LYS A 57 16.30 8.38 -13.04
C LYS A 57 15.24 7.56 -13.80
N LYS A 58 14.40 6.79 -13.11
CA LYS A 58 13.29 6.03 -13.71
C LYS A 58 11.97 6.78 -13.51
N ASP A 59 11.23 6.96 -14.60
CA ASP A 59 9.86 7.48 -14.61
C ASP A 59 8.90 6.40 -14.08
N PRO A 60 8.04 6.70 -13.09
CA PRO A 60 7.06 5.75 -12.58
C PRO A 60 5.84 5.55 -13.49
N THR A 61 5.70 6.35 -14.56
CA THR A 61 4.58 6.31 -15.49
C THR A 61 4.54 5.00 -16.28
N LEU A 62 3.37 4.36 -16.30
CA LEU A 62 3.07 3.18 -17.10
C LEU A 62 1.99 3.49 -18.15
N LYS A 63 1.86 2.63 -19.15
CA LYS A 63 0.74 2.75 -20.10
C LYS A 63 -0.56 2.28 -19.46
N ALA A 64 -1.69 2.80 -19.94
CA ALA A 64 -3.01 2.47 -19.41
C ALA A 64 -3.32 0.96 -19.48
N GLU A 65 -2.84 0.27 -20.53
CA GLU A 65 -3.04 -1.17 -20.69
C GLU A 65 -2.30 -1.96 -19.61
N THR A 66 -1.09 -1.52 -19.23
CA THR A 66 -0.32 -2.14 -18.14
C THR A 66 -1.02 -1.93 -16.80
N LEU A 67 -1.59 -0.75 -16.55
CA LEU A 67 -2.33 -0.48 -15.32
C LEU A 67 -3.63 -1.29 -15.26
N GLY A 68 -4.37 -1.34 -16.37
CA GLY A 68 -5.59 -2.14 -16.47
C GLY A 68 -5.31 -3.63 -16.29
N ALA A 69 -4.19 -4.13 -16.80
CA ALA A 69 -3.79 -5.52 -16.63
C ALA A 69 -3.53 -5.91 -15.17
N GLU A 70 -3.10 -4.96 -14.31
CA GLU A 70 -2.90 -5.20 -12.87
C GLU A 70 -4.15 -4.94 -12.02
N TRP A 71 -5.18 -4.31 -12.60
CA TRP A 71 -6.42 -4.06 -11.88
C TRP A 71 -7.13 -5.38 -11.53
N VAL A 72 -7.70 -5.43 -10.33
CA VAL A 72 -8.39 -6.62 -9.80
C VAL A 72 -9.83 -6.24 -9.52
N ASP A 73 -10.75 -6.71 -10.35
CA ASP A 73 -12.18 -6.43 -10.18
C ASP A 73 -12.73 -7.07 -8.90
N GLY A 74 -13.60 -6.32 -8.21
CA GLY A 74 -14.18 -6.75 -6.94
C GLY A 74 -13.26 -6.60 -5.72
N ALA A 75 -11.96 -6.36 -5.90
CA ALA A 75 -11.03 -6.21 -4.78
C ALA A 75 -11.06 -4.81 -4.15
N ASP A 76 -11.28 -4.73 -2.85
CA ASP A 76 -11.30 -3.47 -2.10
C ASP A 76 -9.90 -2.95 -1.74
N VAL A 77 -8.95 -3.86 -1.48
CA VAL A 77 -7.56 -3.53 -1.16
C VAL A 77 -6.74 -3.39 -2.44
N LEU A 78 -6.13 -2.22 -2.62
CA LEU A 78 -5.29 -1.89 -3.77
C LEU A 78 -3.80 -2.07 -3.49
N PHE A 79 -3.39 -1.97 -2.23
CA PHE A 79 -1.99 -2.08 -1.82
C PHE A 79 -1.87 -2.52 -0.37
N VAL A 80 -0.88 -3.34 -0.06
CA VAL A 80 -0.42 -3.65 1.29
C VAL A 80 1.07 -3.34 1.38
N GLY A 81 1.47 -2.61 2.43
CA GLY A 81 2.85 -2.25 2.69
C GLY A 81 3.26 -2.50 4.14
N LYS A 82 4.55 -2.76 4.34
CA LYS A 82 5.16 -2.96 5.65
C LYS A 82 5.94 -1.73 6.10
N ALA A 83 5.84 -1.41 7.39
CA ALA A 83 6.61 -0.38 8.06
C ALA A 83 7.48 -0.99 9.18
N GLY A 84 8.75 -1.21 8.87
CA GLY A 84 9.73 -1.71 9.83
C GLY A 84 10.47 -0.59 10.60
N PRO A 85 11.29 -0.96 11.59
CA PRO A 85 12.04 -0.02 12.42
C PRO A 85 13.22 0.66 11.68
N GLY A 86 13.55 0.17 10.48
CA GLY A 86 14.72 0.61 9.71
C GLY A 86 16.05 0.23 10.36
N SER A 87 17.16 0.55 9.71
CA SER A 87 18.50 0.20 10.19
C SER A 87 18.89 0.88 11.51
N LYS A 88 18.29 2.04 11.82
CA LYS A 88 18.56 2.82 13.04
C LYS A 88 17.53 2.64 14.14
N GLY A 89 16.52 1.78 13.95
CA GLY A 89 15.51 1.51 14.97
C GLY A 89 14.46 2.62 15.19
N ASN A 90 14.53 3.73 14.46
CA ASN A 90 13.73 4.94 14.71
C ASN A 90 12.63 5.17 13.66
N ARG A 91 12.23 4.13 12.94
CA ARG A 91 11.18 4.18 11.91
C ARG A 91 9.98 3.33 12.29
N GLY A 92 8.88 3.50 11.54
CA GLY A 92 7.64 2.77 11.75
C GLY A 92 6.54 3.33 10.85
N LEU A 93 5.28 3.03 11.18
CA LEU A 93 4.10 3.35 10.38
C LEU A 93 4.07 4.81 9.92
N ARG A 94 4.21 5.77 10.85
CA ARG A 94 4.20 7.20 10.52
C ARG A 94 5.21 7.56 9.44
N ARG A 95 6.46 7.12 9.60
CA ARG A 95 7.53 7.46 8.66
C ARG A 95 7.32 6.79 7.31
N GLN A 96 6.91 5.52 7.30
CA GLN A 96 6.71 4.77 6.06
C GLN A 96 5.53 5.28 5.26
N ILE A 97 4.41 5.61 5.93
CA ILE A 97 3.23 6.18 5.29
C ILE A 97 3.52 7.61 4.80
N GLN A 98 4.26 8.42 5.58
CA GLN A 98 4.70 9.74 5.12
C GLN A 98 5.53 9.64 3.83
N GLU A 99 6.49 8.71 3.76
CA GLU A 99 7.29 8.51 2.55
C GLU A 99 6.47 7.99 1.37
N PHE A 100 5.48 7.13 1.64
CA PHE A 100 4.53 6.68 0.62
C PHE A 100 3.72 7.85 0.04
N VAL A 101 3.18 8.74 0.89
CA VAL A 101 2.43 9.94 0.45
C VAL A 101 3.34 10.96 -0.24
N ASP A 102 4.53 11.20 0.32
CA ASP A 102 5.55 12.08 -0.26
C ASP A 102 5.95 11.61 -1.66
N PHE A 103 6.07 10.29 -1.85
CA PHE A 103 6.33 9.70 -3.15
C PHE A 103 5.24 10.10 -4.16
N GLY A 104 3.96 10.02 -3.78
CA GLY A 104 2.83 10.47 -4.60
C GLY A 104 2.80 11.97 -4.89
N ALA A 105 3.46 12.77 -4.05
CA ALA A 105 3.63 14.21 -4.27
C ALA A 105 4.88 14.56 -5.11
N GLY A 106 5.44 13.58 -5.84
CA GLY A 106 6.60 13.78 -6.70
C GLY A 106 7.95 13.75 -6.00
N LYS A 107 8.01 13.50 -4.69
CA LYS A 107 9.30 13.45 -3.97
C LYS A 107 10.03 12.14 -4.27
N PRO A 108 11.38 12.14 -4.37
CA PRO A 108 12.15 10.93 -4.61
C PRO A 108 11.90 9.89 -3.50
N PRO A 109 11.50 8.66 -3.83
CA PRO A 109 11.16 7.69 -2.81
C PRO A 109 12.40 6.93 -2.31
N GLY A 110 12.28 6.33 -1.12
CA GLY A 110 13.21 5.30 -0.65
C GLY A 110 12.95 3.91 -1.24
N HIS A 111 11.74 3.67 -1.76
CA HIS A 111 11.27 2.39 -2.32
C HIS A 111 10.41 2.60 -3.58
N TRP A 112 10.34 1.59 -4.45
CA TRP A 112 9.61 1.69 -5.72
C TRP A 112 8.20 1.08 -5.70
N ASP A 113 7.85 0.44 -4.58
CA ASP A 113 6.57 -0.23 -4.38
C ASP A 113 5.42 0.77 -4.21
N GLY A 114 4.21 0.36 -4.61
CA GLY A 114 3.00 1.19 -4.48
C GLY A 114 2.85 2.28 -5.54
N ARG A 115 3.81 2.44 -6.47
CA ARG A 115 3.80 3.53 -7.48
C ARG A 115 2.55 3.57 -8.37
N LEU A 116 1.89 2.43 -8.59
CA LEU A 116 0.68 2.34 -9.40
C LEU A 116 -0.50 3.10 -8.77
N ILE A 117 -0.50 3.28 -7.44
CA ILE A 117 -1.49 4.12 -6.74
C ILE A 117 -1.44 5.55 -7.26
N TRP A 118 -0.25 6.07 -7.53
CA TRP A 118 -0.02 7.47 -7.90
C TRP A 118 -0.27 7.78 -9.38
N GLN A 119 -0.74 6.79 -10.15
CA GLN A 119 -1.27 7.00 -11.50
C GLN A 119 -2.81 6.84 -11.55
N LEU A 120 -3.48 6.71 -10.40
CA LEU A 120 -4.93 6.82 -10.29
C LEU A 120 -5.34 8.29 -10.18
N ALA A 121 -6.29 8.74 -10.99
CA ALA A 121 -6.70 10.15 -11.08
C ALA A 121 -7.24 10.72 -9.75
N ALA A 122 -7.90 9.88 -8.95
CA ALA A 122 -8.45 10.24 -7.65
C ALA A 122 -7.70 9.54 -6.49
N ALA A 123 -6.37 9.45 -6.56
CA ALA A 123 -5.58 8.79 -5.50
C ALA A 123 -5.83 9.38 -4.10
N GLY A 124 -6.11 10.68 -4.01
CA GLY A 124 -6.43 11.35 -2.74
C GLY A 124 -7.71 10.85 -2.05
N THR A 125 -8.66 10.25 -2.80
CA THR A 125 -9.91 9.70 -2.23
C THR A 125 -9.75 8.24 -1.79
N LEU A 126 -8.58 7.64 -1.99
CA LEU A 126 -8.30 6.31 -1.48
C LEU A 126 -8.15 6.34 0.03
N ILE A 127 -8.50 5.24 0.66
CA ILE A 127 -8.53 5.10 2.12
C ILE A 127 -7.25 4.38 2.54
N ILE A 128 -6.51 4.95 3.49
CA ILE A 128 -5.39 4.27 4.15
C ILE A 128 -5.80 3.80 5.54
N ALA A 129 -5.41 2.57 5.86
CA ALA A 129 -5.58 1.96 7.17
C ALA A 129 -4.26 1.31 7.62
N TRP A 130 -4.07 1.16 8.93
CA TRP A 130 -2.85 0.58 9.49
C TRP A 130 -3.11 -0.24 10.73
N LYS A 131 -2.21 -1.19 11.00
CA LYS A 131 -2.19 -2.06 12.17
C LYS A 131 -0.78 -2.09 12.75
N GLU A 132 -0.65 -1.76 14.02
CA GLU A 132 0.62 -1.89 14.74
C GLU A 132 0.95 -3.38 14.92
N LEU A 133 2.19 -3.77 14.69
CA LEU A 133 2.66 -5.14 14.85
C LEU A 133 4.10 -5.17 15.38
N PRO A 134 4.45 -6.16 16.20
CA PRO A 134 5.85 -6.43 16.56
C PRO A 134 6.70 -6.70 15.32
N VAL A 135 7.99 -6.33 15.38
CA VAL A 135 8.92 -6.38 14.24
C VAL A 135 9.05 -7.81 13.69
N GLU A 136 9.09 -8.79 14.58
CA GLU A 136 9.21 -10.22 14.29
C GLU A 136 8.00 -10.77 13.52
N GLN A 137 6.84 -10.12 13.61
CA GLN A 137 5.62 -10.54 12.93
C GLN A 137 5.43 -9.88 11.56
N LEU A 138 6.15 -8.79 11.26
CA LEU A 138 5.89 -7.97 10.07
C LEU A 138 6.02 -8.73 8.75
N ASN A 139 7.07 -9.54 8.60
CA ASN A 139 7.31 -10.29 7.36
C ASN A 139 6.25 -11.37 7.16
N ALA A 140 5.86 -12.06 8.24
CA ALA A 140 4.83 -13.08 8.19
C ALA A 140 3.45 -12.47 7.89
N ALA A 141 3.14 -11.32 8.51
CA ALA A 141 1.90 -10.61 8.27
C ALA A 141 1.80 -10.13 6.82
N GLU A 142 2.80 -9.43 6.30
CA GLU A 142 2.83 -8.94 4.90
C GLU A 142 2.67 -10.09 3.89
N ALA A 143 3.44 -11.17 4.06
CA ALA A 143 3.31 -12.37 3.23
C ALA A 143 1.93 -13.01 3.36
N GLY A 144 1.35 -13.03 4.57
CA GLY A 144 0.01 -13.54 4.85
C GLY A 144 -1.09 -12.80 4.11
N TYR A 145 -1.11 -11.46 4.12
CA TYR A 145 -2.12 -10.70 3.34
C TYR A 145 -1.94 -10.91 1.84
N HIS A 146 -0.70 -10.97 1.35
CA HIS A 146 -0.47 -11.24 -0.07
C HIS A 146 -0.95 -12.64 -0.46
N ALA A 147 -0.67 -13.65 0.37
CA ALA A 147 -1.12 -15.03 0.13
C ALA A 147 -2.65 -15.13 0.17
N ALA A 148 -3.29 -14.56 1.19
CA ALA A 148 -4.76 -14.55 1.30
C ALA A 148 -5.41 -13.79 0.12
N PHE A 149 -4.79 -12.71 -0.36
CA PHE A 149 -5.30 -11.99 -1.52
C PHE A 149 -5.16 -12.82 -2.80
N VAL A 150 -4.04 -13.53 -2.97
CA VAL A 150 -3.84 -14.46 -4.11
C VAL A 150 -4.82 -15.64 -4.03
N GLU A 151 -5.11 -16.16 -2.85
CA GLU A 151 -6.10 -17.23 -2.66
C GLU A 151 -7.51 -16.79 -3.08
N GLU A 152 -7.89 -15.55 -2.75
CA GLU A 152 -9.23 -15.02 -3.06
C GLU A 152 -9.36 -14.53 -4.51
N TYR A 153 -8.34 -13.87 -5.07
CA TYR A 153 -8.41 -13.18 -6.37
C TYR A 153 -7.49 -13.76 -7.45
N GLY A 154 -6.67 -14.77 -7.15
CA GLY A 154 -5.74 -15.41 -8.08
C GLY A 154 -4.48 -14.60 -8.42
N ARG A 155 -4.32 -13.39 -7.86
CA ARG A 155 -3.19 -12.48 -8.12
C ARG A 155 -2.95 -11.54 -6.95
N LEU A 156 -1.96 -10.65 -7.02
CA LEU A 156 -1.66 -9.68 -5.95
C LEU A 156 -2.59 -8.44 -5.98
N PRO A 157 -2.66 -7.65 -4.88
CA PRO A 157 -3.30 -6.34 -4.92
C PRO A 157 -2.70 -5.47 -6.02
N TYR A 158 -3.54 -4.63 -6.63
CA TYR A 158 -3.22 -3.80 -7.80
C TYR A 158 -1.81 -3.18 -7.81
N ALA A 159 -1.34 -2.59 -6.69
CA ALA A 159 -0.06 -1.91 -6.62
C ALA A 159 1.08 -2.73 -5.97
N ASN A 160 0.84 -4.01 -5.65
CA ASN A 160 1.84 -4.97 -5.21
C ASN A 160 2.30 -5.82 -6.39
N LEU A 161 3.48 -5.52 -6.94
CA LEU A 161 4.00 -6.22 -8.12
C LEU A 161 4.92 -7.41 -7.80
N VAL A 162 5.35 -7.52 -6.55
CA VAL A 162 6.20 -8.60 -6.06
C VAL A 162 5.57 -9.17 -4.80
N GLN A 163 5.40 -10.48 -4.76
CA GLN A 163 4.83 -11.14 -3.59
C GLN A 163 5.87 -11.19 -2.46
N ALA A 164 5.49 -10.71 -1.28
CA ALA A 164 6.29 -10.88 -0.08
C ALA A 164 6.37 -12.36 0.29
N ARG A 165 7.56 -12.81 0.69
CA ARG A 165 7.81 -14.17 1.14
C ARG A 165 8.49 -14.11 2.50
N VAL A 166 8.09 -14.99 3.41
CA VAL A 166 8.90 -15.26 4.60
C VAL A 166 10.13 -16.00 4.09
N LYS A 167 11.32 -15.40 4.22
CA LYS A 167 12.55 -16.17 4.00
C LYS A 167 12.52 -17.31 5.01
N GLY A 168 12.48 -18.55 4.50
CA GLY A 168 12.60 -19.72 5.34
C GLY A 168 13.85 -19.60 6.20
N LYS A 169 13.72 -19.84 7.50
CA LYS A 169 14.84 -20.42 8.24
C LYS A 169 14.97 -21.83 7.67
N GLU A 170 15.88 -22.00 6.72
CA GLU A 170 16.62 -23.25 6.61
C GLU A 170 17.66 -23.30 7.73
#